data_AF-A0A5N3CNZ0-F1
#
_entry.id   AF-A0A5N3CNZ0-F1
#
_cell.length_a   1.000
_cell.length_b   1.000
_cell.length_c   1.000
_cell.angle_alpha   90.00
_cell.angle_beta   90.00
_cell.angle_gamma   90.00
#
_symmetry.space_group_name_H-M   'P 1'
#
loop_
_entity.id
_entity.type
_entity.pdbx_description
1 polymer ?
#
loop_
_entity_poly.entity_id
_entity_poly.type
_entity_poly.pdbx_seq_one_letter_code
_entity_poly.pdbx_strand_id
1 'polypeptide(L)'
;DAVAANTTNIATNTTNITNLTDAVDSLGDDSLLWNDAAKAFSAAHGTDATSKITNVKDGDLTAGSTDAVNGSQLKTTNDAVAANTTNIATNTTNIT
;
A
#
# COMPACT_ATOMS: atom_id res chain seq x y z
N ASP A 1 23.00 -38.54 27.44
CA ASP A 1 21.77 -39.05 28.10
C ASP A 1 20.58 -38.19 27.66
N ALA A 2 19.39 -38.44 28.19
CA ALA A 2 18.20 -37.63 27.88
C ALA A 2 18.36 -36.15 28.28
N VAL A 3 19.17 -35.84 29.31
CA VAL A 3 19.45 -34.46 29.74
C VAL A 3 20.24 -33.73 28.66
N ALA A 4 21.30 -34.33 28.13
CA ALA A 4 22.08 -33.74 27.04
C ALA A 4 21.24 -33.49 25.77
N ALA A 5 20.39 -34.45 25.38
CA ALA A 5 19.49 -34.28 24.24
C ALA A 5 18.49 -33.13 24.48
N ASN A 6 17.93 -33.04 25.68
CA ASN A 6 17.05 -31.93 26.06
C ASN A 6 17.78 -30.59 26.03
N THR A 7 19.03 -30.52 26.49
CA THR A 7 19.86 -29.31 26.41
C THR A 7 20.05 -28.85 24.96
N THR A 8 20.35 -29.76 24.03
CA THR A 8 20.46 -29.43 22.60
C THR A 8 19.12 -28.95 22.02
N ASN A 9 18.03 -29.68 22.29
CA ASN A 9 16.70 -29.30 21.81
C ASN A 9 16.29 -27.91 22.33
N ILE A 10 16.58 -27.62 23.61
CA ILE A 10 16.33 -26.30 24.20
C ILE A 10 17.15 -25.22 23.49
N ALA A 11 18.44 -25.46 23.23
CA ALA A 11 19.27 -24.50 22.51
C ALA A 11 18.73 -24.22 21.09
N THR A 12 18.32 -25.27 20.36
CA THR A 12 17.68 -25.13 19.05
C THR A 12 16.36 -24.36 19.14
N ASN A 13 15.52 -24.67 20.12
CA ASN A 13 14.26 -23.96 20.33
C ASN A 13 14.48 -22.49 20.65
N THR A 14 15.50 -22.15 21.45
CA THR A 14 15.89 -20.77 21.73
C THR A 14 16.23 -20.03 20.45
N THR A 15 17.07 -20.61 19.58
CA THR A 15 17.40 -20.00 18.27
C THR A 15 16.16 -19.84 17.39
N ASN A 16 15.32 -20.86 17.31
CA ASN A 16 14.09 -20.79 16.52
C ASN A 16 13.15 -19.68 17.01
N ILE A 17 13.00 -19.52 18.33
CA ILE A 17 12.20 -18.46 18.93
C ILE A 17 12.78 -17.09 18.59
N THR A 18 14.09 -16.90 18.67
CA THR A 18 14.74 -15.63 18.25
C THR A 18 14.43 -15.32 16.79
N ASN A 19 14.61 -16.29 15.88
CA ASN A 19 14.33 -16.09 14.45
C ASN A 19 12.85 -15.74 14.20
N LEU A 20 11.93 -16.35 14.96
CA LEU A 20 10.49 -16.06 14.86
C LEU A 20 10.18 -14.66 15.38
N THR A 21 10.80 -14.22 16.47
CA THR A 21 10.67 -12.84 16.97
C THR A 21 11.13 -11.84 15.91
N ASP A 22 12.31 -12.03 15.34
CA ASP A 22 12.84 -11.13 14.31
C ASP A 22 11.93 -11.06 13.07
N ALA A 23 11.37 -12.19 12.66
CA ALA A 23 10.41 -12.24 11.55
C ALA A 23 9.10 -11.50 11.89
N VAL A 24 8.60 -11.62 13.12
CA VAL A 24 7.40 -10.90 13.57
C VAL A 24 7.64 -9.40 13.65
N ASP A 25 8.80 -8.97 14.16
CA ASP A 25 9.18 -7.56 14.22
C ASP A 25 9.29 -6.98 12.81
N SER A 26 9.93 -7.70 11.89
CA SER A 26 10.01 -7.30 10.47
C SER A 26 8.62 -7.17 9.81
N LEU A 27 7.68 -8.07 10.12
CA LEU A 27 6.30 -7.94 9.65
C LEU A 27 5.60 -6.73 10.26
N GLY A 28 5.90 -6.38 11.51
CA GLY A 28 5.39 -5.20 12.19
C GLY A 28 5.89 -3.89 11.56
N ASP A 29 7.15 -3.87 11.13
CA ASP A 29 7.78 -2.66 10.57
C ASP A 29 7.38 -2.42 9.10
N ASP A 30 7.28 -3.47 8.27
CA ASP A 30 7.15 -3.33 6.82
C ASP A 30 5.71 -3.51 6.28
N SER A 31 4.75 -3.91 7.10
CA SER A 31 3.36 -4.14 6.65
C SER A 31 2.51 -2.86 6.61
N LEU A 32 1.50 -2.83 5.72
CA LEU A 32 0.39 -1.85 5.80
C LEU A 32 -0.52 -2.22 6.98
N LEU A 33 -0.25 -1.66 8.15
CA LEU A 33 -0.98 -1.97 9.38
C LEU A 33 -2.20 -1.07 9.57
N TRP A 34 -3.21 -1.62 10.25
CA TRP A 34 -4.38 -0.86 10.71
C TRP A 34 -3.96 0.15 11.78
N ASN A 35 -4.31 1.41 11.57
CA ASN A 35 -4.16 2.48 12.53
C ASN A 35 -5.52 2.73 13.22
N ASP A 36 -5.62 2.39 14.50
CA ASP A 36 -6.88 2.50 15.25
C ASP A 36 -7.34 3.94 15.47
N ALA A 37 -6.41 4.89 15.59
CA ALA A 37 -6.76 6.31 15.75
C ALA A 37 -7.33 6.89 14.45
N ALA A 38 -6.75 6.53 13.30
CA ALA A 38 -7.21 6.96 11.98
C ALA A 38 -8.41 6.15 11.45
N LYS A 39 -8.68 4.98 12.05
CA LYS A 39 -9.64 3.99 11.56
C LYS A 39 -9.41 3.64 10.08
N ALA A 40 -8.15 3.44 9.71
CA ALA A 40 -7.73 3.13 8.35
C ALA A 40 -6.40 2.36 8.34
N PHE A 41 -6.06 1.73 7.20
CA PHE A 41 -4.69 1.26 6.97
C PHE A 41 -3.74 2.45 6.79
N SER A 42 -2.58 2.41 7.43
CA SER A 42 -1.55 3.44 7.30
C SER A 42 -0.52 3.05 6.26
N ALA A 43 -0.22 3.97 5.35
CA ALA A 43 0.90 3.87 4.42
C ALA A 43 2.17 4.55 4.96
N ALA A 44 2.24 4.89 6.25
CA ALA A 44 3.48 5.36 6.88
C ALA A 44 4.50 4.20 6.94
N HIS A 45 5.77 4.48 6.68
CA HIS A 45 6.85 3.49 6.72
C HIS A 45 8.17 4.14 7.14
N GLY A 46 8.87 3.53 8.10
CA GLY A 46 10.07 4.12 8.70
C GLY A 46 9.80 5.50 9.30
N THR A 47 10.56 6.51 8.87
CA THR A 47 10.38 7.90 9.31
C THR A 47 9.36 8.68 8.47
N ASP A 48 8.87 8.09 7.37
CA ASP A 48 7.97 8.77 6.44
C ASP A 48 6.52 8.61 6.89
N ALA A 49 5.84 9.74 7.10
CA ALA A 49 4.44 9.76 7.50
C ALA A 49 3.49 9.25 6.39
N THR A 50 3.93 9.28 5.13
CA THR A 50 3.16 8.83 3.96
C THR A 50 4.07 8.23 2.90
N SER A 51 3.72 7.06 2.38
CA SER A 51 4.46 6.37 1.32
C SER A 51 3.58 6.03 0.12
N LYS A 52 4.20 5.71 -1.02
CA LYS A 52 3.49 5.25 -2.22
C LYS A 52 3.05 3.79 -2.06
N ILE A 53 1.84 3.49 -2.53
CA ILE A 53 1.39 2.12 -2.80
C ILE A 53 1.46 1.94 -4.33
N THR A 54 2.34 1.06 -4.79
CA THR A 54 2.57 0.80 -6.23
C THR A 54 2.12 -0.61 -6.61
N ASN A 55 2.18 -0.94 -7.91
CA ASN A 55 1.67 -2.19 -8.48
C ASN A 55 0.16 -2.39 -8.23
N VAL A 56 -0.56 -1.28 -8.07
CA VAL A 56 -2.02 -1.26 -8.01
C VAL A 56 -2.53 -1.44 -9.43
N LYS A 57 -3.18 -2.58 -9.68
CA LYS A 57 -3.88 -2.84 -10.94
C LYS A 57 -5.05 -1.86 -11.09
N ASP A 58 -5.42 -1.52 -12.32
CA ASP A 58 -6.59 -0.69 -12.59
C ASP A 58 -7.82 -1.24 -11.85
N GLY A 59 -8.46 -0.39 -11.04
CA GLY A 59 -9.68 -0.72 -10.32
C GLY A 59 -10.92 -0.58 -11.21
N ASP A 60 -11.98 -1.31 -10.88
CA ASP A 60 -13.22 -1.22 -11.65
C ASP A 60 -13.89 0.15 -11.45
N LEU A 61 -14.26 0.82 -12.55
CA LEU A 61 -14.91 2.14 -12.52
C LEU A 61 -16.44 2.00 -12.62
N THR A 62 -17.04 1.44 -11.58
CA THR A 62 -18.50 1.24 -11.47
C THR A 62 -19.06 1.90 -10.21
N ALA A 63 -20.38 2.14 -10.17
CA ALA A 63 -21.01 2.90 -9.10
C ALA A 63 -20.86 2.30 -7.69
N GLY A 64 -20.61 0.99 -7.59
CA GLY A 64 -20.43 0.29 -6.31
C GLY A 64 -19.00 -0.17 -6.03
N SER A 65 -18.03 0.24 -6.85
CA SER A 65 -16.65 -0.23 -6.71
C SER A 65 -16.00 0.24 -5.40
N THR A 66 -15.23 -0.64 -4.79
CA THR A 66 -14.36 -0.36 -3.64
C THR A 66 -12.88 -0.55 -3.99
N ASP A 67 -12.56 -0.67 -5.28
CA ASP A 67 -11.20 -0.86 -5.73
C ASP A 67 -10.41 0.44 -5.63
N ALA A 68 -9.13 0.32 -5.26
CA ALA A 68 -8.21 1.43 -5.40
C ALA A 68 -7.98 1.73 -6.89
N VAL A 69 -7.96 3.01 -7.25
CA VAL A 69 -7.59 3.48 -8.59
C VAL A 69 -6.11 3.85 -8.62
N ASN A 70 -5.46 3.63 -9.76
CA ASN A 70 -4.05 3.97 -9.93
C ASN A 70 -3.86 5.24 -10.78
N GLY A 71 -2.59 5.62 -10.96
CA GLY A 71 -2.23 6.84 -11.70
C GLY A 71 -2.61 6.83 -13.18
N SER A 72 -2.62 5.69 -13.87
CA SER A 72 -3.00 5.63 -15.29
C SER A 72 -4.48 5.97 -15.48
N GLN A 73 -5.36 5.47 -14.62
CA GLN A 73 -6.79 5.77 -14.70
C GLN A 73 -7.09 7.26 -14.48
N LEU A 74 -6.44 7.88 -13.49
CA LEU A 74 -6.56 9.32 -13.25
C LEU A 74 -5.98 10.13 -14.42
N LYS A 75 -4.88 9.68 -15.02
CA LYS A 75 -4.27 10.32 -16.21
C LYS A 75 -5.22 10.32 -17.41
N THR A 76 -5.85 9.19 -17.72
CA THR A 76 -6.85 9.10 -18.80
C THR A 76 -7.99 10.10 -18.59
N THR A 77 -8.49 10.21 -17.35
CA THR A 77 -9.53 11.20 -17.00
C THR A 77 -9.03 12.63 -17.23
N ASN A 78 -7.83 12.96 -16.75
CA ASN A 78 -7.24 14.29 -16.90
C ASN A 78 -7.00 14.68 -18.37
N ASP A 79 -6.63 13.73 -19.22
CA ASP A 79 -6.47 13.98 -20.66
C ASP A 79 -7.78 14.36 -21.33
N ALA A 80 -8.89 13.69 -20.98
CA ALA A 80 -10.22 14.05 -21.47
C ALA A 80 -10.64 15.46 -20.99
N VAL A 81 -10.33 15.82 -19.75
CA VAL A 81 -10.60 17.17 -19.20
C VAL A 81 -9.77 18.24 -19.93
N ALA A 82 -8.51 17.96 -20.22
CA ALA A 82 -7.66 18.87 -20.98
C ALA A 82 -8.21 19.10 -22.40
N ALA A 83 -8.66 18.03 -23.07
CA ALA A 83 -9.30 18.15 -24.39
C ALA A 83 -10.57 19.01 -24.35
N ASN A 84 -11.40 18.85 -23.32
CA ASN A 84 -12.58 19.70 -23.13
C ASN A 84 -12.21 21.17 -22.93
N THR A 85 -11.15 21.45 -22.16
CA THR A 85 -10.63 22.81 -21.97
C THR A 85 -10.24 23.46 -23.29
N THR A 86 -9.52 22.73 -24.15
CA THR A 86 -9.17 23.19 -25.49
C THR A 86 -10.41 23.46 -26.34
N ASN A 87 -11.36 22.52 -26.38
CA ASN A 87 -12.60 22.67 -27.16
C ASN A 87 -13.40 23.90 -26.73
N ILE A 88 -13.47 24.18 -25.42
CA ILE A 88 -14.16 25.36 -24.90
C ILE A 88 -13.44 26.64 -25.34
N ALA A 89 -12.12 26.70 -25.24
CA ALA A 89 -11.36 27.88 -25.68
C ALA A 89 -11.59 28.15 -27.18
N THR A 90 -11.57 27.10 -28.00
CA THR A 90 -11.90 27.20 -29.42
C THR A 90 -13.33 27.70 -29.62
N ASN A 91 -14.31 27.18 -28.89
CA ASN A 91 -15.69 27.65 -28.98
C ASN A 91 -15.81 29.12 -28.61
N THR A 92 -15.13 29.58 -27.55
CA THR A 92 -15.09 31.00 -27.16
C THR A 92 -14.56 31.86 -28.30
N THR A 93 -13.43 31.48 -28.92
CA THR A 93 -12.89 32.21 -30.09
C THR A 93 -13.86 32.23 -31.26
N ASN A 94 -14.63 31.16 -31.47
CA ASN A 94 -15.59 31.09 -32.59
C ASN A 94 -16.83 31.98 -32.40
N ILE A 95 -17.18 32.35 -31.15
CA ILE A 95 -18.38 33.14 -30.85
C ILE A 95 -18.11 34.61 -30.53
N THR A 96 -16.84 34.99 -30.38
CA THR A 96 -16.40 36.38 -30.19
C THR A 96 -15.84 36.94 -31.49
#